data_AF-A0AAW0W922-F1
#
_entry.id   AF-A0AAW0W922-F1
#
_cell.length_a   1.000
_cell.length_b   1.000
_cell.length_c   1.000
_cell.angle_alpha   90.00
_cell.angle_beta   90.00
_cell.angle_gamma   90.00
#
_symmetry.space_group_name_H-M   'P 1'
#
loop_
_entity.id
_entity.type
_entity.pdbx_description
1 polymer ?
#
loop_
_entity_poly.entity_id
_entity_poly.type
_entity_poly.pdbx_seq_one_letter_code
_entity_poly.pdbx_strand_id
1 'polypeptide(L)'
;GYRCFKAVMFLTGFIFASVVVYLICLSEDLLPLVGNAGVALGAGVMFGLITMLVQYVGLFMTGLHTGLFLGVAGIAIAYNWWVPSSVWPVVGILLAAGLLLAIMTLYFQKGLTILGTAISGGAIMSATLDYFIEKFLMVHWFEDRLKAVDSERPCWFSWMILGVWPFMVVVGSLTQWRITGRGIYHQQLVPSKKSRSVNLQRMRSREARAEMRQKKYRYLYQVRTAHGDIISQVNMPVSDLRYTTVSEA
;
A
#
# COMPACT_ATOMS: atom_id res chain seq x y z
N GLY A 1 5.48 5.39 0.35
CA GLY A 1 4.78 6.42 -0.48
C GLY A 1 3.71 5.78 -1.35
N TYR A 2 2.85 6.59 -1.98
CA TYR A 2 1.61 6.16 -2.64
C TYR A 2 1.79 5.09 -3.75
N ARG A 3 2.94 5.02 -4.44
CA ARG A 3 3.23 3.96 -5.44
C ARG A 3 3.26 2.54 -4.86
N CYS A 4 3.68 2.41 -3.61
CA CYS A 4 3.81 1.13 -2.91
C CYS A 4 2.71 0.97 -1.86
N PHE A 5 1.48 1.35 -2.22
CA PHE A 5 0.34 1.45 -1.29
C PHE A 5 0.13 0.20 -0.42
N LYS A 6 0.19 -1.00 -1.01
CA LYS A 6 0.07 -2.26 -0.25
C LYS A 6 1.22 -2.51 0.72
N ALA A 7 2.46 -2.21 0.31
CA ALA A 7 3.63 -2.39 1.16
C ALA A 7 3.63 -1.39 2.33
N VAL A 8 3.15 -0.17 2.09
CA VAL A 8 2.93 0.81 3.15
C VAL A 8 1.92 0.30 4.16
N MET A 9 0.76 -0.20 3.72
CA MET A 9 -0.26 -0.74 4.63
C MET A 9 0.25 -1.95 5.43
N PHE A 10 1.03 -2.82 4.79
CA PHE A 10 1.72 -3.92 5.47
C PHE A 10 2.65 -3.38 6.56
N LEU A 11 3.55 -2.47 6.22
CA LEU A 11 4.56 -1.92 7.13
C LEU A 11 3.92 -1.20 8.32
N THR A 12 2.89 -0.38 8.08
CA THR A 12 2.20 0.34 9.16
C THR A 12 1.47 -0.60 10.11
N GLY A 13 0.87 -1.68 9.58
CA GLY A 13 0.25 -2.71 10.41
C GLY A 13 1.29 -3.50 11.19
N PHE A 14 2.35 -3.94 10.52
CA PHE A 14 3.45 -4.67 11.12
C PHE A 14 4.08 -3.91 12.29
N ILE A 15 4.47 -2.65 12.08
CA ILE A 15 5.08 -1.82 13.12
C ILE A 15 4.11 -1.65 14.31
N PHE A 16 2.84 -1.33 14.04
CA PHE A 16 1.86 -1.12 15.11
C PHE A 16 1.70 -2.37 15.99
N ALA A 17 1.39 -3.52 15.36
CA ALA A 17 1.13 -4.74 16.10
C ALA A 17 2.39 -5.29 16.77
N SER A 18 3.56 -5.21 16.14
CA SER A 18 4.81 -5.61 16.79
C SER A 18 5.12 -4.75 18.01
N VAL A 19 4.98 -3.42 17.93
CA VAL A 19 5.24 -2.54 19.08
C VAL A 19 4.25 -2.80 20.21
N VAL A 20 2.95 -2.85 19.92
CA VAL A 20 1.91 -3.07 20.95
C VAL A 20 2.08 -4.43 21.62
N VAL A 21 2.25 -5.50 20.85
CA VAL A 21 2.42 -6.85 21.41
C VAL A 21 3.73 -6.95 22.20
N TYR A 22 4.81 -6.35 21.71
CA TYR A 22 6.08 -6.32 22.44
C TYR A 22 5.95 -5.60 23.78
N LEU A 23 5.27 -4.45 23.82
CA LEU A 23 5.02 -3.72 25.07
C LEU A 23 4.15 -4.49 26.06
N ILE A 24 3.11 -5.19 25.57
CA ILE A 24 2.29 -6.06 26.42
C ILE A 24 3.13 -7.20 26.98
N CYS A 25 3.95 -7.86 26.15
CA CYS A 25 4.81 -8.95 26.59
C CYS A 25 5.87 -8.51 27.61
N LEU A 26 6.36 -7.27 27.50
CA LEU A 26 7.26 -6.67 28.49
C LEU A 26 6.54 -6.30 29.79
N SER A 27 5.28 -5.86 29.73
CA SER A 27 4.51 -5.48 30.91
C SER A 27 4.10 -6.68 31.77
N GLU A 28 3.93 -7.84 31.15
CA GLU A 28 3.41 -9.05 31.79
C GLU A 28 4.51 -10.12 32.04
N ASP A 29 5.78 -9.80 31.72
CA ASP A 29 6.96 -10.68 31.91
C ASP A 29 6.75 -12.15 31.44
N LEU A 30 6.06 -12.37 30.32
CA LEU A 30 5.60 -13.70 29.90
C LEU A 30 6.73 -14.67 29.50
N LEU A 31 7.72 -14.18 28.74
CA LEU A 31 8.77 -14.99 28.09
C LEU A 31 10.14 -14.29 28.18
N PRO A 32 11.26 -15.02 27.97
CA PRO A 32 12.58 -14.40 27.80
C PRO A 32 12.59 -13.41 26.61
N LEU A 33 13.51 -12.45 26.62
CA LEU A 33 13.59 -11.34 25.65
C LEU A 33 13.43 -11.78 24.18
N VAL A 34 14.12 -12.86 23.79
CA VAL A 34 14.06 -13.40 22.42
C VAL A 34 12.67 -13.97 22.10
N GLY A 35 12.02 -14.60 23.08
CA GLY A 35 10.64 -15.10 22.97
C GLY A 35 9.64 -13.96 22.81
N ASN A 36 9.74 -12.91 23.63
CA ASN A 36 8.92 -11.70 23.52
C ASN A 36 9.06 -11.05 22.13
N ALA A 37 10.30 -10.91 21.64
CA ALA A 37 10.56 -10.40 20.30
C ALA A 37 9.95 -11.32 19.22
N GLY A 38 10.10 -12.64 19.35
CA GLY A 38 9.54 -13.61 18.40
C GLY A 38 8.02 -13.55 18.29
N VAL A 39 7.30 -13.52 19.43
CA VAL A 39 5.84 -13.41 19.47
C VAL A 39 5.37 -12.08 18.88
N ALA A 40 6.03 -10.98 19.24
CA ALA A 40 5.72 -9.65 18.71
C ALA A 40 5.95 -9.54 17.19
N LEU A 41 7.03 -10.12 16.67
CA LEU A 41 7.28 -10.17 15.23
C LEU A 41 6.25 -11.05 14.52
N GLY A 42 5.90 -12.21 15.08
CA GLY A 42 4.86 -13.10 14.54
C GLY A 42 3.49 -12.41 14.46
N ALA A 43 3.06 -11.78 15.55
CA ALA A 43 1.81 -11.01 15.59
C ALA A 43 1.84 -9.81 14.61
N GLY A 44 2.98 -9.13 14.52
CA GLY A 44 3.23 -8.07 13.55
C GLY A 44 3.05 -8.53 12.10
N VAL A 45 3.67 -9.65 11.72
CA VAL A 45 3.54 -10.19 10.36
C VAL A 45 2.08 -10.54 10.06
N MET A 46 1.37 -11.18 11.00
CA MET A 46 -0.04 -11.52 10.81
C MET A 46 -0.91 -10.29 10.63
N PHE A 47 -0.77 -9.30 11.50
CA PHE A 47 -1.56 -8.07 11.40
C PHE A 47 -1.18 -7.25 10.17
N GLY A 48 0.10 -7.17 9.81
CA GLY A 48 0.59 -6.53 8.59
C GLY A 48 0.04 -7.19 7.32
N LEU A 49 -0.04 -8.52 7.28
CA LEU A 49 -0.69 -9.22 6.17
C LEU A 49 -2.19 -8.88 6.11
N ILE A 50 -2.89 -8.85 7.25
CA ILE A 50 -4.31 -8.47 7.29
C ILE A 50 -4.51 -7.04 6.75
N THR A 51 -3.70 -6.07 7.17
CA THR A 51 -3.79 -4.68 6.68
C THR A 51 -3.45 -4.56 5.19
N MET A 52 -2.59 -5.44 4.66
CA MET A 52 -2.30 -5.52 3.23
C MET A 52 -3.45 -6.13 2.42
N LEU A 53 -4.12 -7.17 2.97
CA LEU A 53 -5.24 -7.87 2.33
C LEU A 53 -6.50 -7.01 2.33
N VAL A 54 -6.83 -6.41 3.48
CA VAL A 54 -8.04 -5.61 3.67
C VAL A 54 -7.69 -4.13 3.65
N GLN A 55 -7.78 -3.52 2.47
CA GLN A 55 -7.36 -2.13 2.24
C GLN A 55 -8.02 -1.13 3.21
N TYR A 56 -9.30 -1.32 3.54
CA TYR A 56 -10.00 -0.44 4.49
C TYR A 56 -9.37 -0.48 5.88
N VAL A 57 -8.93 -1.65 6.34
CA VAL A 57 -8.23 -1.80 7.63
C VAL A 57 -6.86 -1.13 7.56
N GLY A 58 -6.11 -1.31 6.46
CA GLY A 58 -4.83 -0.64 6.26
C GLY A 58 -4.92 0.90 6.18
N LEU A 59 -5.94 1.43 5.50
CA LEU A 59 -6.24 2.86 5.44
C LEU A 59 -6.62 3.42 6.81
N PHE A 60 -7.50 2.72 7.52
CA PHE A 60 -7.89 3.07 8.88
C PHE A 60 -6.67 3.11 9.81
N MET A 61 -5.81 2.09 9.79
CA MET A 61 -4.59 2.05 10.60
C MET A 61 -3.58 3.14 10.22
N THR A 62 -3.46 3.47 8.93
CA THR A 62 -2.61 4.58 8.48
C THR A 62 -3.11 5.91 9.01
N GLY A 63 -4.43 6.15 8.93
CA GLY A 63 -5.05 7.36 9.45
C GLY A 63 -4.99 7.45 10.97
N LEU A 64 -5.16 6.32 11.67
CA LEU A 64 -5.00 6.22 13.12
C LEU A 64 -3.59 6.64 13.53
N HIS A 65 -2.54 6.04 12.94
CA HIS A 65 -1.15 6.43 13.21
C HIS A 65 -0.90 7.91 12.97
N THR A 66 -1.40 8.43 11.85
CA THR A 66 -1.25 9.85 11.50
C THR A 66 -1.91 10.74 12.55
N GLY A 67 -3.11 10.37 13.01
CA GLY A 67 -3.84 11.08 14.05
C GLY A 67 -3.17 11.00 15.42
N LEU A 68 -2.57 9.85 15.77
CA LEU A 68 -1.76 9.71 16.99
C LEU A 68 -0.55 10.66 16.94
N PHE A 69 0.24 10.63 15.86
CA PHE A 69 1.40 11.52 15.72
C PHE A 69 1.00 13.01 15.78
N LEU A 70 -0.05 13.39 15.05
CA LEU A 70 -0.53 14.78 15.06
C LEU A 70 -1.13 15.17 16.41
N GLY A 71 -1.77 14.23 17.12
CA GLY A 71 -2.26 14.40 18.47
C GLY A 71 -1.12 14.63 19.47
N VAL A 72 -0.04 13.83 19.41
CA VAL A 72 1.17 14.03 20.23
C VAL A 72 1.77 15.42 19.97
N ALA A 73 1.93 15.81 18.70
CA ALA A 73 2.42 17.14 18.34
C ALA A 73 1.50 18.25 18.86
N GLY A 74 0.18 18.08 18.71
CA GLY A 74 -0.84 19.01 19.18
C GLY A 74 -0.82 19.18 20.70
N ILE A 75 -0.65 18.09 21.46
CA ILE A 75 -0.51 18.12 22.93
C ILE A 75 0.77 18.86 23.33
N ALA A 76 1.89 18.57 22.67
CA ALA A 76 3.16 19.26 22.94
C ALA A 76 3.06 20.78 22.70
N ILE A 77 2.33 21.20 21.67
CA ILE A 77 2.05 22.62 21.40
C ILE A 77 1.08 23.19 22.44
N ALA A 78 -0.02 22.48 22.73
CA ALA A 78 -1.05 22.91 23.68
C ALA A 78 -0.49 23.13 25.09
N TYR A 79 0.56 22.40 25.47
CA TYR A 79 1.23 22.53 26.76
C TYR A 79 1.79 23.95 27.03
N ASN A 80 2.00 24.75 26.00
CA ASN A 80 2.41 26.15 26.15
C ASN A 80 1.29 27.06 26.69
N TRP A 81 0.02 26.66 26.54
CA TRP A 81 -1.16 27.40 27.00
C TRP A 81 -1.97 26.67 28.06
N TRP A 82 -1.92 25.33 28.07
CA TRP A 82 -2.72 24.50 28.95
C TRP A 82 -1.96 23.28 29.43
N VAL A 83 -1.71 23.21 30.74
CA VAL A 83 -1.07 22.07 31.39
C VAL A 83 -2.16 21.13 31.93
N PRO A 84 -2.29 19.91 31.40
CA PRO A 84 -3.28 18.95 31.88
C PRO A 84 -2.90 18.46 33.28
N SER A 85 -3.87 18.48 34.19
CA SER A 85 -3.70 17.98 35.57
C SER A 85 -3.83 16.46 35.71
N SER A 86 -4.27 15.78 34.65
CA SER A 86 -4.47 14.32 34.63
C SER A 86 -4.20 13.75 33.24
N VAL A 87 -4.06 12.42 33.16
CA VAL A 87 -3.80 11.69 31.90
C VAL A 87 -5.04 11.54 31.01
N TRP A 88 -6.25 11.64 31.58
CA TRP A 88 -7.50 11.40 30.85
C TRP A 88 -7.75 12.35 29.68
N PRO A 89 -7.50 13.67 29.80
CA PRO A 89 -7.62 14.57 28.66
C PRO A 89 -6.62 14.26 27.54
N VAL A 90 -5.38 13.87 27.89
CA VAL A 90 -4.35 13.47 26.92
C VAL A 90 -4.84 12.25 26.13
N VAL A 91 -5.32 11.21 26.84
CA VAL A 91 -5.89 10.01 26.21
C VAL A 91 -7.09 10.36 25.34
N GLY A 92 -8.01 11.19 25.82
CA GLY A 92 -9.19 11.63 25.08
C GLY A 92 -8.85 12.37 23.78
N ILE A 93 -7.89 13.30 23.83
CA ILE A 93 -7.39 14.03 22.66
C ILE A 93 -6.74 13.07 21.67
N LEU A 94 -5.92 12.14 22.16
CA LEU A 94 -5.19 11.20 21.32
C LEU A 94 -6.13 10.22 20.59
N LEU A 95 -7.13 9.70 21.30
CA LEU A 95 -8.18 8.84 20.72
C LEU A 95 -9.07 9.62 19.75
N ALA A 96 -9.47 10.84 20.08
CA ALA A 96 -10.26 11.68 19.20
C ALA A 96 -9.50 12.03 17.91
N ALA A 97 -8.26 12.51 18.02
CA ALA A 97 -7.41 12.83 16.87
C ALA A 97 -7.13 11.59 16.01
N GLY A 98 -6.82 10.46 16.65
CA GLY A 98 -6.63 9.16 15.99
C GLY A 98 -7.85 8.72 15.20
N LEU A 99 -9.04 8.71 15.83
CA LEU A 99 -10.27 8.27 15.18
C LEU A 99 -10.72 9.24 14.09
N LEU A 100 -10.62 10.55 14.33
CA LEU A 100 -10.97 11.58 13.34
C LEU A 100 -10.11 11.44 12.09
N LEU A 101 -8.78 11.32 12.22
CA LEU A 101 -7.92 11.12 11.05
C LEU A 101 -8.06 9.74 10.43
N ALA A 102 -8.37 8.69 11.21
CA ALA A 102 -8.69 7.37 10.67
C ALA A 102 -9.91 7.42 9.74
N ILE A 103 -11.01 8.03 10.19
CA ILE A 103 -12.23 8.21 9.39
C ILE A 103 -11.98 9.15 8.22
N MET A 104 -11.33 10.30 8.45
CA MET A 104 -11.03 11.26 7.38
C MET A 104 -10.18 10.62 6.27
N THR A 105 -9.23 9.76 6.63
CA THR A 105 -8.39 9.02 5.67
C THR A 105 -9.21 8.08 4.80
N LEU A 106 -10.33 7.54 5.28
CA LEU A 106 -11.24 6.73 4.47
C LEU A 106 -11.97 7.55 3.39
N TYR A 107 -12.32 8.81 3.69
CA TYR A 107 -12.97 9.72 2.74
C TYR A 107 -11.97 10.32 1.74
N PHE A 108 -10.85 10.85 2.24
CA PHE A 108 -9.82 11.55 1.45
C PHE A 108 -8.56 10.71 1.28
N GLN A 109 -8.73 9.49 0.77
CA GLN A 109 -7.70 8.45 0.71
C GLN A 109 -6.39 8.93 0.09
N LYS A 110 -6.43 9.60 -1.06
CA LYS A 110 -5.20 9.99 -1.76
C LYS A 110 -4.36 11.01 -0.99
N GLY A 111 -4.99 12.12 -0.59
CA GLY A 111 -4.29 13.22 0.06
C GLY A 111 -3.77 12.81 1.43
N LEU A 112 -4.62 12.18 2.24
CA LEU A 112 -4.27 11.79 3.61
C LEU A 112 -3.32 10.60 3.68
N THR A 113 -3.31 9.69 2.70
CA THR A 113 -2.26 8.65 2.66
C THR A 113 -0.90 9.22 2.27
N ILE A 114 -0.86 10.20 1.36
CA ILE A 114 0.38 10.91 1.03
C ILE A 114 0.91 11.62 2.27
N LEU A 115 0.06 12.44 2.90
CA LEU A 115 0.41 13.19 4.10
C LEU A 115 0.79 12.26 5.27
N GLY A 116 -0.01 11.23 5.53
CA GLY A 116 0.22 10.28 6.61
C GLY A 116 1.55 9.53 6.46
N THR A 117 1.90 9.08 5.25
CA THR A 117 3.20 8.45 5.04
C THR A 117 4.39 9.41 5.16
N ALA A 118 4.19 10.70 4.86
CA ALA A 118 5.21 11.71 5.10
C ALA A 118 5.37 12.01 6.59
N ILE A 119 4.27 12.10 7.35
CA ILE A 119 4.26 12.29 8.81
C ILE A 119 4.92 11.11 9.51
N SER A 120 4.49 9.87 9.25
CA SER A 120 5.07 8.68 9.89
C SER A 120 6.54 8.47 9.49
N GLY A 121 6.89 8.69 8.22
CA GLY A 121 8.28 8.60 7.76
C GLY A 121 9.17 9.66 8.39
N GLY A 122 8.69 10.90 8.48
CA GLY A 122 9.37 11.99 9.17
C GLY A 122 9.55 11.72 10.66
N ALA A 123 8.55 11.12 11.32
CA ALA A 123 8.62 10.75 12.73
C ALA A 123 9.69 9.67 12.97
N ILE A 124 9.72 8.62 12.14
CA ILE A 124 10.75 7.56 12.22
C ILE A 124 12.14 8.14 11.97
N MET A 125 12.30 8.99 10.96
CA MET A 125 13.59 9.64 10.67
C MET A 125 14.04 10.55 11.81
N SER A 126 13.13 11.35 12.38
CA SER A 126 13.40 12.23 13.51
C SER A 126 13.78 11.44 14.77
N ALA A 127 13.06 10.36 15.07
CA ALA A 127 13.37 9.47 16.20
C ALA A 127 14.71 8.75 16.01
N THR A 128 15.05 8.36 14.78
CA THR A 128 16.35 7.76 14.46
C THR A 128 17.47 8.77 14.68
N LEU A 129 17.27 10.03 14.25
CA LEU A 129 18.24 11.10 14.47
C LEU A 129 18.43 11.41 15.97
N ASP A 130 17.32 11.46 16.72
CA ASP A 130 17.29 11.64 18.17
C ASP A 130 18.05 10.51 18.90
N TYR A 131 17.90 9.26 18.46
CA TYR A 131 18.66 8.14 19.02
C TYR A 131 20.18 8.32 18.88
N PHE A 132 20.64 8.64 17.66
CA PHE A 132 22.08 8.73 17.39
C PHE A 132 22.73 9.94 18.04
N ILE A 133 22.01 11.05 18.22
CA ILE A 133 22.59 12.28 18.76
C ILE A 133 22.36 12.42 20.26
N GLU A 134 21.12 12.23 20.73
CA GLU A 134 20.71 12.54 22.11
C GLU A 134 20.24 11.31 22.90
N LYS A 135 20.35 10.09 22.33
CA LYS A 135 19.90 8.83 22.96
C LYS A 135 18.42 8.87 23.41
N PHE A 136 17.54 9.36 22.53
CA PHE A 136 16.08 9.44 22.76
C PHE A 136 15.59 10.52 23.74
N LEU A 137 16.36 11.59 23.96
CA LEU A 137 15.95 12.67 24.86
C LEU A 137 14.61 13.30 24.43
N MET A 138 14.43 13.56 23.12
CA MET A 138 13.18 14.14 22.61
C MET A 138 11.99 13.17 22.70
N VAL A 139 12.21 11.88 22.46
CA VAL A 139 11.16 10.86 22.62
C VAL A 139 10.71 10.78 24.08
N HIS A 140 11.63 10.76 25.04
CA HIS A 140 11.28 10.79 26.47
C HIS A 140 10.55 12.07 26.87
N TRP A 141 10.96 13.21 26.32
CA TRP A 141 10.24 14.47 26.55
C TRP A 141 8.77 14.40 26.08
N PHE A 142 8.49 13.77 24.94
CA PHE A 142 7.10 13.52 24.51
C PHE A 142 6.37 12.54 25.43
N GLU A 143 7.04 11.48 25.88
CA GLU A 143 6.45 10.51 26.81
C GLU A 143 6.04 11.15 28.14
N ASP A 144 6.88 12.04 28.69
CA ASP A 144 6.56 12.75 29.93
C ASP A 144 5.32 13.63 29.77
N ARG A 145 5.20 14.31 28.63
CA ARG A 145 4.00 15.11 28.31
C ARG A 145 2.75 14.25 28.13
N LEU A 146 2.89 13.04 27.58
CA LEU A 146 1.79 12.08 27.48
C LEU A 146 1.38 11.50 28.83
N LYS A 147 2.34 11.30 29.74
CA LYS A 147 2.09 10.87 31.12
C LYS A 147 1.61 12.02 32.02
N ALA A 148 1.50 13.24 31.49
CA ALA A 148 1.20 14.45 32.24
C ALA A 148 2.16 14.66 33.42
N VAL A 149 3.43 14.31 33.23
CA VAL A 149 4.52 14.51 34.19
C VAL A 149 5.30 15.77 33.81
N ASP A 150 5.72 16.53 34.82
CA ASP A 150 6.60 17.67 34.61
C ASP A 150 7.98 17.21 34.15
N SER A 151 8.39 17.71 32.99
CA SER A 151 9.70 17.44 32.39
C SER A 151 10.45 18.75 32.17
N GLU A 152 11.77 18.70 32.35
CA GLU A 152 12.66 19.83 32.15
C GLU A 152 12.64 20.32 30.69
N ARG A 153 12.96 21.59 30.48
CA ARG A 153 12.90 22.19 29.15
C ARG A 153 14.06 21.65 28.29
N PRO A 154 13.78 21.13 27.09
CA PRO A 154 14.82 20.63 26.21
C PRO A 154 15.71 21.78 25.74
N CYS A 155 16.98 21.46 25.48
CA CYS A 155 17.97 22.44 25.05
C CYS A 155 17.68 22.94 23.63
N TRP A 156 18.30 24.05 23.22
CA TRP A 156 18.10 24.62 21.88
C TRP A 156 18.40 23.62 20.75
N PHE A 157 19.37 22.72 20.96
CA PHE A 157 19.73 21.71 19.97
C PHE A 157 18.62 20.65 19.77
N SER A 158 17.95 20.22 20.84
CA SER A 158 16.81 19.30 20.76
C SER A 158 15.63 19.91 20.01
N TRP A 159 15.42 21.23 20.11
CA TRP A 159 14.43 21.95 19.27
C TRP A 159 14.76 21.89 17.78
N MET A 160 16.05 21.89 17.42
CA MET A 160 16.49 21.72 16.03
C MET A 160 16.19 20.30 15.53
N ILE A 161 16.41 19.27 16.35
CA ILE A 161 16.02 17.88 16.04
C ILE A 161 14.50 17.77 15.87
N LEU A 162 13.72 18.39 16.75
CA LEU A 162 12.26 18.44 16.61
C LEU A 162 11.84 19.12 15.29
N GLY A 163 12.56 20.15 14.86
CA GLY A 163 12.35 20.84 13.58
C GLY A 163 12.61 19.98 12.34
N VAL A 164 13.39 18.90 12.45
CA VAL A 164 13.63 17.96 11.34
C VAL A 164 12.36 17.23 10.95
N TRP A 165 11.49 16.94 11.92
CA TRP A 165 10.23 16.24 11.66
C TRP A 165 9.32 17.00 10.68
N PRO A 166 8.87 18.25 10.94
CA PRO A 166 8.04 18.99 9.99
C PRO A 166 8.76 19.27 8.67
N PHE A 167 10.08 19.48 8.69
CA PHE A 167 10.87 19.62 7.47
C PHE A 167 10.75 18.38 6.56
N MET A 168 10.92 17.18 7.14
CA MET A 168 10.76 15.92 6.42
C MET A 168 9.32 15.70 5.93
N VAL A 169 8.31 16.18 6.67
CA VAL A 169 6.91 16.13 6.21
C VAL A 169 6.69 16.99 4.98
N VAL A 170 7.24 18.20 4.95
CA VAL A 170 7.16 19.11 3.79
C VAL A 170 7.86 18.49 2.60
N VAL A 171 9.12 18.05 2.75
CA VAL A 171 9.90 17.42 1.68
C VAL A 171 9.21 16.15 1.17
N GLY A 172 8.75 15.28 2.07
CA GLY A 172 8.05 14.05 1.73
C GLY A 172 6.73 14.29 1.01
N SER A 173 5.93 15.25 1.48
CA SER A 173 4.65 15.62 0.86
C SER A 173 4.86 16.24 -0.52
N LEU A 174 5.82 17.16 -0.67
CA LEU A 174 6.16 17.78 -1.96
C LEU A 174 6.65 16.75 -2.96
N THR A 175 7.54 15.85 -2.53
CA THR A 175 8.08 14.77 -3.37
C THR A 175 6.96 13.84 -3.84
N GLN A 176 6.09 13.42 -2.93
CA GLN A 176 4.96 12.55 -3.27
C GLN A 176 3.91 13.26 -4.12
N TRP A 177 3.67 14.55 -3.90
CA TRP A 177 2.74 15.33 -4.70
C TRP A 177 3.24 15.60 -6.12
N ARG A 178 4.50 16.04 -6.26
CA ARG A 178 5.11 16.41 -7.55
C ARG A 178 5.47 15.22 -8.42
N ILE A 179 6.04 14.16 -7.83
CA ILE A 179 6.59 13.02 -8.57
C ILE A 179 5.59 11.87 -8.63
N THR A 180 4.86 11.61 -7.55
CA THR A 180 4.01 10.41 -7.41
C THR A 180 2.52 10.67 -7.63
N GLY A 181 2.04 11.91 -7.48
CA GLY A 181 0.63 12.27 -7.61
C GLY A 181 0.12 12.36 -9.06
N ARG A 182 1.01 12.45 -10.06
CA ARG A 182 0.63 12.52 -11.47
C ARG A 182 0.37 11.11 -12.03
N GLY A 183 -0.89 10.82 -12.31
CA GLY A 183 -1.30 9.70 -13.18
C GLY A 183 -1.70 8.39 -12.49
N ILE A 184 -1.56 8.24 -11.17
CA ILE A 184 -1.97 7.01 -10.46
C ILE A 184 -3.22 7.28 -9.60
N TYR A 185 -4.34 6.65 -9.96
CA TYR A 185 -5.58 6.63 -9.20
C TYR A 185 -5.81 5.21 -8.64
N HIS A 186 -5.27 4.90 -7.46
CA HIS A 186 -5.54 3.63 -6.76
C HIS A 186 -6.98 3.50 -6.25
N GLN A 187 -7.81 4.55 -6.41
CA GLN A 187 -9.23 4.55 -6.13
C GLN A 187 -10.01 3.52 -6.98
N GLN A 188 -9.39 2.96 -8.02
CA GLN A 188 -9.97 1.93 -8.90
C GLN A 188 -9.80 0.47 -8.41
N LEU A 189 -9.26 0.22 -7.21
CA LEU A 189 -9.05 -1.15 -6.70
C LEU A 189 -10.22 -1.73 -5.90
N VAL A 190 -11.31 -0.98 -5.69
CA VAL A 190 -12.61 -1.63 -5.49
C VAL A 190 -12.97 -2.22 -6.85
N PRO A 191 -12.95 -3.55 -7.05
CA PRO A 191 -13.41 -4.11 -8.30
C PRO A 191 -14.90 -3.83 -8.33
N SER A 192 -15.28 -2.75 -9.00
CA SER A 192 -16.69 -2.51 -9.33
C SER A 192 -17.16 -3.81 -9.98
N LYS A 193 -18.21 -4.43 -9.44
CA LYS A 193 -18.81 -5.64 -10.04
C LYS A 193 -19.01 -5.44 -11.55
N LYS A 194 -19.27 -4.19 -11.96
CA LYS A 194 -19.38 -3.71 -13.34
C LYS A 194 -18.06 -3.78 -14.15
N SER A 195 -16.90 -3.47 -13.55
CA SER A 195 -15.59 -3.58 -14.22
C SER A 195 -15.17 -5.04 -14.40
N ARG A 196 -15.41 -5.89 -13.39
CA ARG A 196 -15.17 -7.34 -13.49
C ARG A 196 -16.07 -7.98 -14.55
N SER A 197 -17.35 -7.62 -14.61
CA SER A 197 -18.26 -8.12 -15.65
C SER A 197 -17.89 -7.62 -17.04
N VAL A 198 -17.49 -6.36 -17.20
CA VAL A 198 -17.04 -5.81 -18.50
C VAL A 198 -15.75 -6.46 -18.97
N ASN A 199 -14.77 -6.69 -18.08
CA ASN A 199 -13.55 -7.42 -18.44
C ASN A 199 -13.83 -8.88 -18.81
N LEU A 200 -14.71 -9.57 -18.07
CA LEU A 200 -15.13 -10.93 -18.42
C LEU A 200 -15.84 -10.98 -19.78
N GLN A 201 -16.74 -10.02 -20.05
CA GLN A 201 -17.47 -9.91 -21.32
C GLN A 201 -16.54 -9.54 -22.48
N ARG A 202 -15.52 -8.72 -22.22
CA ARG A 202 -14.47 -8.38 -23.19
C ARG A 202 -13.57 -9.59 -23.50
N MET A 203 -13.26 -10.41 -22.51
CA MET A 203 -12.51 -11.67 -22.71
C MET A 203 -13.35 -12.68 -23.49
N ARG A 204 -14.59 -12.91 -23.08
CA ARG A 204 -15.53 -13.82 -23.76
C ARG A 204 -15.80 -13.38 -25.21
N SER A 205 -15.90 -12.08 -25.48
CA SER A 205 -16.05 -11.57 -26.85
C SER A 205 -14.78 -11.70 -27.70
N ARG A 206 -13.58 -11.63 -27.09
CA ARG A 206 -12.32 -11.93 -27.77
C ARG A 206 -12.19 -13.42 -28.11
N GLU A 207 -12.54 -14.29 -27.16
CA GLU A 207 -12.58 -15.75 -27.36
C GLU A 207 -13.56 -16.13 -28.47
N ALA A 208 -14.79 -15.60 -28.45
CA ALA A 208 -15.79 -15.85 -29.50
C ALA A 208 -15.31 -15.38 -30.90
N ARG A 209 -14.60 -14.23 -30.97
CA ARG A 209 -13.99 -13.76 -32.23
C ARG A 209 -12.86 -14.66 -32.69
N ALA A 210 -12.07 -15.23 -31.78
CA ALA A 210 -11.01 -16.18 -32.11
C ALA A 210 -11.57 -17.51 -32.62
N GLU A 211 -12.62 -18.05 -31.99
CA GLU A 211 -13.30 -19.26 -32.44
C GLU A 211 -13.92 -19.08 -33.83
N MET A 212 -14.59 -17.95 -34.11
CA MET A 212 -15.14 -17.67 -35.43
C MET A 212 -14.06 -17.62 -36.50
N ARG A 213 -12.89 -17.03 -36.19
CA ARG A 213 -11.73 -17.04 -37.09
C ARG A 213 -11.22 -18.45 -37.33
N GLN A 214 -11.08 -19.27 -36.28
CA GLN A 214 -10.64 -20.66 -36.39
C GLN A 214 -11.60 -21.51 -37.23
N LYS A 215 -12.92 -21.38 -37.04
CA LYS A 215 -13.93 -22.06 -37.87
C LYS A 215 -13.83 -21.66 -39.33
N LYS A 216 -13.67 -20.35 -39.62
CA LYS A 216 -13.47 -19.86 -40.99
C LYS A 216 -12.19 -20.43 -41.63
N TYR A 217 -11.07 -20.44 -40.90
CA TYR A 217 -9.82 -21.04 -41.38
C TYR A 217 -9.98 -22.54 -41.65
N ARG A 218 -10.62 -23.29 -40.76
CA ARG A 218 -10.87 -24.73 -40.93
C ARG A 218 -11.73 -25.01 -42.16
N TYR A 219 -12.79 -24.23 -42.37
CA TYR A 219 -13.64 -24.35 -43.55
C TYR A 219 -12.87 -24.06 -44.85
N LEU A 220 -12.11 -22.97 -44.90
CA LEU A 220 -11.30 -22.62 -46.06
C LEU A 220 -10.24 -23.69 -46.38
N TYR A 221 -9.62 -24.26 -45.36
CA TYR A 221 -8.68 -25.37 -45.51
C TYR A 221 -9.37 -26.61 -46.10
N GLN A 222 -10.52 -27.01 -45.56
CA GLN A 222 -11.30 -28.15 -46.06
C GLN A 222 -11.73 -27.96 -47.53
N VAL A 223 -12.19 -26.75 -47.90
CA VAL A 223 -12.56 -26.44 -49.29
C VAL A 223 -11.34 -26.56 -50.22
N ARG A 224 -10.18 -25.99 -49.83
CA ARG A 224 -8.95 -26.09 -50.61
C ARG A 224 -8.50 -27.55 -50.79
N THR A 225 -8.58 -28.37 -49.76
CA THR A 225 -8.24 -29.79 -49.86
C THR A 225 -9.24 -30.60 -50.70
N ALA A 226 -10.53 -30.25 -50.65
CA ALA A 226 -11.58 -30.98 -51.37
C ALA A 226 -11.68 -30.61 -52.85
N HIS A 227 -11.43 -29.34 -53.22
CA HIS A 227 -11.46 -28.88 -54.61
C HIS A 227 -10.12 -29.10 -55.35
N GLY A 228 -9.06 -29.53 -54.63
CA GLY A 228 -7.71 -29.58 -55.17
C GLY A 228 -7.11 -28.18 -55.30
N ASP A 229 -5.83 -28.04 -54.94
CA ASP A 229 -5.13 -26.77 -55.10
C ASP A 229 -4.78 -26.60 -56.58
N ILE A 230 -5.41 -25.64 -57.29
CA ILE A 230 -5.15 -25.38 -58.72
C ILE A 230 -3.65 -25.05 -58.94
N ILE A 231 -2.95 -24.56 -57.91
CA ILE A 231 -1.53 -24.22 -57.95
C ILE A 231 -0.63 -25.47 -58.04
N SER A 232 -1.03 -26.63 -57.50
CA SER A 232 -0.23 -27.86 -57.62
C SER A 232 -0.44 -28.59 -58.95
N GLN A 233 -1.53 -28.34 -59.66
CA GLN A 233 -1.76 -28.94 -60.98
C GLN A 233 -0.93 -28.31 -62.09
N VAL A 234 -0.51 -27.05 -61.95
CA VAL A 234 0.27 -26.33 -62.98
C VAL A 234 1.73 -26.80 -63.03
N ASN A 235 2.19 -27.56 -62.04
CA ASN A 235 3.57 -28.05 -61.97
C ASN A 235 3.74 -29.54 -62.32
N MET A 236 2.73 -30.20 -62.93
CA MET A 236 2.95 -31.55 -63.44
C MET A 236 3.92 -31.51 -64.64
N PRO A 237 5.06 -32.22 -64.59
CA PRO A 237 5.94 -32.34 -65.75
C PRO A 237 5.17 -33.00 -66.90
N VAL A 238 5.37 -32.46 -68.11
CA VAL A 238 4.64 -32.75 -69.36
C VAL A 238 4.76 -34.22 -69.84
N SER A 239 5.43 -35.10 -69.08
CA SER A 239 5.63 -36.52 -69.44
C SER A 239 4.38 -37.40 -69.29
N ASP A 240 3.39 -37.04 -68.46
CA ASP A 240 2.24 -37.93 -68.16
C ASP A 240 0.97 -37.67 -69.01
N LEU A 241 0.97 -36.66 -69.87
CA LEU A 241 -0.20 -36.31 -70.71
C LEU A 241 -0.39 -37.21 -71.95
N ARG A 242 0.46 -38.22 -72.15
CA ARG A 242 0.54 -38.97 -73.41
C ARG A 242 -0.13 -40.36 -73.41
N TYR A 243 -0.80 -40.77 -72.33
CA TYR A 243 -1.39 -42.12 -72.23
C TYR A 243 -2.92 -42.22 -72.26
N THR A 244 -3.66 -41.10 -72.29
CA THR A 244 -5.14 -41.14 -72.20
C THR A 244 -5.88 -41.00 -73.54
N THR A 245 -5.20 -41.03 -74.69
CA THR A 245 -5.84 -40.88 -76.01
C THR A 245 -5.69 -42.08 -76.94
N VAL A 246 -5.47 -43.29 -76.40
CA VAL A 246 -5.51 -44.53 -77.20
C VAL A 246 -6.24 -45.62 -76.43
N SER A 247 -7.57 -45.60 -76.45
CA SER A 247 -8.41 -46.80 -76.25
C SER A 247 -9.87 -46.50 -76.64
N GLU A 248 -10.11 -46.06 -77.87
CA GLU A 248 -11.40 -46.27 -78.54
C GLU A 248 -11.12 -46.75 -79.97
N ALA A 249 -11.09 -48.08 -80.13
CA ALA A 249 -11.34 -48.83 -81.35
C ALA A 249 -11.62 -50.30 -80.97
#